data_AF-A0A5N7CQA9-F1
#
_entry.id   AF-A0A5N7CQA9-F1
#
_cell.length_a   1.000
_cell.length_b   1.000
_cell.length_c   1.000
_cell.angle_alpha   90.00
_cell.angle_beta   90.00
_cell.angle_gamma   90.00
#
_symmetry.space_group_name_H-M   'P 1'
#
loop_
_entity.id
_entity.type
_entity.pdbx_description
1 polymer ?
#
loop_
_entity_poly.entity_id
_entity_poly.type
_entity_poly.pdbx_seq_one_letter_code
_entity_poly.pdbx_strand_id
1 'polypeptide(L)'
;MRVAVVGAGPSGLVTLKYLLTAHEFLGVEAIEARVFEIEPDIGGTFLARTWEDAEMVSSKQLTAFSDFRPRDMDPDFLSTKRYLEYLNDYCTHFQLWPHIHLQTSVQSISRHKGGGHLVEYQDQRTMKQCRWSCDAVAICSGLHVTPTVPPIPGLEKVPTVIHSSQFKERAQFGSNRTILILGAGETATDIAHLAVTSPTKRVVMSHRKGFHLAPKRNLDPVILPILGRRTCDRLTVPIDTSRPSLFDTAYVHPLLRNHTFLWRMYQVYIQSMLWTTTGTTAGFDQWVGGFRPDQNDPSKIFLNKASQVAPYISAPYRHLDDSLTQRIRSSLIQIPIPDTRGRQVDVAPWPEEIDEEGVVHFVNNERPEYYKMKNQIVRPDIVIYCTGYQPEFPFLTNHDNGRPYSSAGDADVRNTWARDDPTVGFIGFLRPSLGAIPPLAEMQAQLWVLRIAAPHRIPRVLVLSDQSHYQIEPPPGSRPCCYYGVDHESYVYQLALDMDSALGFTEVLRLGHRNWRIPLVWALSSNINTKFRLRGPWRWKGAEKVMVGEMWDTICRRRLFFGMSGPEPVRRSLLDRPEWMC
;
A
#
# COMPACT_ATOMS: atom_id res chain seq x y z
N MET A 1 9.86 -31.16 -7.80
CA MET A 1 8.69 -30.63 -7.05
C MET A 1 7.83 -29.81 -8.01
N ARG A 2 6.50 -29.92 -7.91
CA ARG A 2 5.52 -29.15 -8.70
C ARG A 2 4.76 -28.18 -7.82
N VAL A 3 4.59 -26.93 -8.25
CA VAL A 3 3.92 -25.88 -7.47
C VAL A 3 2.87 -25.12 -8.29
N ALA A 4 1.64 -25.07 -7.79
CA ALA A 4 0.58 -24.24 -8.36
C ALA A 4 0.60 -22.84 -7.77
N VAL A 5 0.50 -21.82 -8.62
CA VAL A 5 0.35 -20.43 -8.20
C VAL A 5 -0.99 -19.93 -8.70
N VAL A 6 -1.84 -19.42 -7.81
CA VAL A 6 -3.18 -18.93 -8.15
C VAL A 6 -3.16 -17.40 -8.20
N GLY A 7 -3.25 -16.83 -9.40
CA GLY A 7 -3.18 -15.39 -9.69
C GLY A 7 -1.81 -14.94 -10.21
N ALA A 8 -1.81 -14.08 -11.23
CA ALA A 8 -0.65 -13.42 -11.86
C ALA A 8 -0.61 -11.90 -11.56
N GLY A 9 -1.10 -11.50 -10.38
CA GLY A 9 -0.75 -10.19 -9.81
C GLY A 9 0.72 -10.13 -9.36
N PRO A 10 1.20 -8.98 -8.84
CA PRO A 10 2.60 -8.84 -8.42
C PRO A 10 3.09 -9.94 -7.47
N SER A 11 2.24 -10.36 -6.52
CA SER A 11 2.53 -11.47 -5.59
C SER A 11 2.74 -12.82 -6.30
N GLY A 12 1.93 -13.11 -7.33
CA GLY A 12 2.03 -14.35 -8.10
C GLY A 12 3.25 -14.37 -9.01
N LEU A 13 3.50 -13.27 -9.71
CA LEU A 13 4.65 -13.12 -10.61
C LEU A 13 5.97 -13.28 -9.86
N VAL A 14 6.09 -12.65 -8.70
CA VAL A 14 7.31 -12.75 -7.89
C VAL A 14 7.47 -14.14 -7.29
N THR A 15 6.37 -14.77 -6.87
CA THR A 15 6.39 -16.16 -6.38
C THR A 15 6.85 -17.12 -7.48
N LEU A 16 6.30 -16.99 -8.70
CA LEU A 16 6.72 -17.77 -9.85
C LEU A 16 8.22 -17.60 -10.13
N LYS A 17 8.72 -16.36 -10.13
CA LYS A 17 10.13 -16.08 -10.35
C LYS A 17 11.02 -16.77 -9.32
N TYR A 18 10.69 -16.73 -8.03
CA TYR A 18 11.50 -17.37 -6.99
C TYR A 18 11.42 -18.90 -7.04
N LEU A 19 10.27 -19.47 -7.42
CA LEU A 19 10.14 -20.91 -7.64
C LEU A 19 11.03 -21.39 -8.80
N LEU A 20 10.95 -20.72 -9.95
CA LEU A 20 11.72 -21.10 -11.14
C LEU A 20 13.22 -20.96 -10.92
N THR A 21 13.65 -19.85 -10.31
CA THR A 21 15.07 -19.57 -10.05
C THR A 21 15.64 -20.28 -8.82
N ALA A 22 14.82 -20.98 -8.01
CA ALA A 22 15.26 -21.59 -6.75
C ALA A 22 16.47 -22.51 -6.91
N HIS A 23 16.55 -23.27 -8.02
CA HIS A 23 17.64 -24.20 -8.29
C HIS A 23 19.01 -23.49 -8.42
N GLU A 24 19.05 -22.26 -8.95
CA GLU A 24 20.27 -21.46 -9.12
C GLU A 24 20.85 -20.97 -7.78
N PHE A 25 19.98 -20.72 -6.80
CA PHE A 25 20.34 -20.10 -5.51
C PHE A 25 20.49 -21.13 -4.38
N LEU A 26 19.64 -22.16 -4.37
CA LEU A 26 19.51 -23.10 -3.26
C LEU A 26 20.23 -24.43 -3.53
N GLY A 27 20.65 -24.70 -4.76
CA GLY A 27 21.26 -25.99 -5.14
C GLY A 27 20.27 -27.16 -5.08
N VAL A 28 19.00 -26.88 -5.34
CA VAL A 28 17.90 -27.85 -5.39
C VAL A 28 17.57 -28.21 -6.83
N GLU A 29 16.82 -29.28 -7.06
CA GLU A 29 16.28 -29.60 -8.39
C GLU A 29 15.32 -28.51 -8.88
N ALA A 30 15.22 -28.36 -10.20
CA ALA A 30 14.31 -27.39 -10.82
C ALA A 30 12.86 -27.66 -10.39
N ILE A 31 12.20 -26.60 -9.93
CA ILE A 31 10.79 -26.64 -9.52
C ILE A 31 9.93 -26.34 -10.74
N GLU A 32 9.01 -27.24 -11.08
CA GLU A 32 8.01 -26.96 -12.12
C GLU A 32 6.88 -26.15 -11.50
N ALA A 33 6.78 -24.87 -11.87
CA ALA A 33 5.71 -23.99 -11.40
C ALA A 33 4.78 -23.59 -12.56
N ARG A 34 3.49 -23.45 -12.25
CA ARG A 34 2.47 -22.93 -13.17
C ARG A 34 1.59 -21.91 -12.47
N VAL A 35 1.38 -20.78 -13.12
CA VAL A 35 0.46 -19.72 -12.67
C VAL A 35 -0.86 -19.86 -13.42
N PHE A 36 -1.97 -19.81 -12.70
CA PHE A 36 -3.31 -19.75 -13.25
C PHE A 36 -3.90 -18.36 -12.98
N GLU A 37 -4.16 -17.59 -14.03
CA GLU A 37 -4.70 -16.23 -13.96
C GLU A 37 -6.05 -16.18 -14.66
N ILE A 38 -7.05 -15.62 -13.98
CA ILE A 38 -8.42 -15.52 -14.49
C ILE A 38 -8.56 -14.42 -15.54
N GLU A 39 -7.79 -13.35 -15.41
CA GLU A 39 -7.82 -12.19 -16.31
C GLU A 39 -7.09 -12.48 -17.64
N PRO A 40 -7.36 -11.70 -18.71
CA PRO A 40 -6.71 -11.87 -20.01
C PRO A 40 -5.25 -11.43 -20.06
N ASP A 41 -4.78 -10.72 -19.04
CA ASP A 41 -3.41 -10.22 -18.94
C ASP A 41 -2.96 -10.21 -17.46
N ILE A 42 -1.67 -10.04 -17.22
CA ILE A 42 -1.06 -10.01 -15.89
C ILE A 42 -1.40 -8.73 -15.11
N GLY A 43 -1.02 -8.69 -13.83
CA GLY A 43 -1.08 -7.49 -13.00
C GLY A 43 -2.30 -7.41 -12.07
N GLY A 44 -3.32 -8.25 -12.29
CA GLY A 44 -4.46 -8.41 -11.38
C GLY A 44 -5.20 -7.10 -11.11
N THR A 45 -5.21 -6.64 -9.85
CA THR A 45 -5.87 -5.38 -9.45
C THR A 45 -5.40 -4.16 -10.27
N PHE A 46 -4.13 -4.11 -10.67
CA PHE A 46 -3.58 -3.00 -11.44
C PHE A 46 -4.06 -2.97 -12.90
N LEU A 47 -4.57 -4.10 -13.41
CA LEU A 47 -5.22 -4.18 -14.71
C LEU A 47 -6.73 -3.95 -14.58
N ALA A 48 -7.39 -4.74 -13.72
CA ALA A 48 -8.84 -4.86 -13.71
C ALA A 48 -9.57 -3.84 -12.83
N ARG A 49 -8.90 -3.23 -11.83
CA ARG A 49 -9.54 -2.44 -10.76
C ARG A 49 -8.91 -1.05 -10.60
N THR A 50 -8.46 -0.50 -11.72
CA THR A 50 -7.92 0.86 -11.87
C THR A 50 -8.92 1.77 -12.58
N TRP A 51 -8.71 3.07 -12.48
CA TRP A 51 -9.47 4.15 -13.13
C TRP A 51 -8.50 5.12 -13.82
N GLU A 52 -9.03 6.08 -14.56
CA GLU A 52 -8.25 7.11 -15.24
C GLU A 52 -7.34 7.88 -14.26
N ASP A 53 -6.14 8.24 -14.69
CA ASP A 53 -5.15 8.96 -13.89
C ASP A 53 -4.76 8.30 -12.55
N ALA A 54 -5.12 7.03 -12.33
CA ALA A 54 -4.69 6.30 -11.15
C ALA A 54 -3.16 6.24 -11.07
N GLU A 55 -2.63 6.62 -9.91
CA GLU A 55 -1.21 6.71 -9.61
C GLU A 55 -0.89 5.88 -8.37
N MET A 56 0.27 5.24 -8.36
CA MET A 56 0.78 4.53 -7.20
C MET A 56 1.00 5.49 -6.03
N VAL A 57 0.53 5.09 -4.84
CA VAL A 57 0.70 5.87 -3.60
C VAL A 57 2.06 5.64 -2.94
N SER A 58 2.74 4.56 -3.34
CA SER A 58 4.11 4.23 -2.95
C SER A 58 5.09 4.60 -4.05
N SER A 59 6.30 4.98 -3.63
CA SER A 59 7.37 5.38 -4.54
C SER A 59 7.92 4.19 -5.34
N LYS A 60 8.56 4.48 -6.48
CA LYS A 60 9.20 3.48 -7.35
C LYS A 60 10.33 2.78 -6.63
N GLN A 61 11.02 3.50 -5.74
CA GLN A 61 12.09 2.99 -4.88
C GLN A 61 11.60 1.81 -4.04
N LEU A 62 10.43 1.95 -3.42
CA LEU A 62 9.84 0.94 -2.56
C LEU A 62 9.06 -0.14 -3.32
N THR A 63 8.28 0.26 -4.31
CA THR A 63 7.30 -0.64 -4.99
C THR A 63 7.96 -1.65 -5.91
N ALA A 64 9.11 -1.32 -6.47
CA ALA A 64 9.81 -2.19 -7.40
C ALA A 64 10.50 -3.36 -6.68
N PHE A 65 10.54 -4.51 -7.37
CA PHE A 65 11.20 -5.72 -6.90
C PHE A 65 12.70 -5.52 -6.70
N SER A 66 13.27 -6.36 -5.84
CA SER A 66 14.64 -6.20 -5.35
C SER A 66 15.71 -6.29 -6.43
N ASP A 67 15.46 -7.09 -7.48
CA ASP A 67 16.38 -7.44 -8.56
C ASP A 67 16.01 -6.84 -9.93
N PHE A 68 14.93 -6.05 -10.00
CA PHE A 68 14.50 -5.41 -11.24
C PHE A 68 13.95 -4.00 -10.98
N ARG A 69 14.66 -2.98 -11.46
CA ARG A 69 14.36 -1.56 -11.19
C ARG A 69 13.60 -0.92 -12.35
N PRO A 70 12.70 0.05 -12.09
CA PRO A 70 12.04 0.85 -13.13
C PRO A 70 13.05 1.72 -13.88
N ARG A 71 12.61 2.36 -14.97
CA ARG A 71 13.50 3.19 -15.80
C ARG A 71 13.92 4.44 -15.02
N ASP A 72 15.14 4.93 -15.25
CA ASP A 72 15.68 6.09 -14.52
C ASP A 72 14.80 7.33 -14.69
N MET A 73 14.28 7.52 -15.91
CA MET A 73 13.40 8.64 -16.29
C MET A 73 11.97 8.53 -15.75
N ASP A 74 11.58 7.40 -15.15
CA ASP A 74 10.24 7.24 -14.58
C ASP A 74 10.06 8.18 -13.36
N PRO A 75 8.87 8.78 -13.16
CA PRO A 75 8.58 9.60 -11.98
C PRO A 75 8.66 8.77 -10.69
N ASP A 76 8.85 9.41 -9.53
CA ASP A 76 8.90 8.68 -8.24
C ASP A 76 7.60 7.90 -7.97
N PHE A 77 6.45 8.41 -8.41
CA PHE A 77 5.16 7.73 -8.30
C PHE A 77 4.70 7.35 -9.70
N LEU A 78 4.59 6.04 -9.96
CA LEU A 78 4.25 5.54 -11.30
C LEU A 78 2.74 5.65 -11.52
N SER A 79 2.33 5.94 -12.75
CA SER A 79 0.94 5.70 -13.15
C SER A 79 0.65 4.20 -13.14
N THR A 80 -0.61 3.81 -12.96
CA THR A 80 -0.96 2.37 -13.00
C THR A 80 -0.59 1.74 -14.34
N LYS A 81 -0.77 2.46 -15.46
CA LYS A 81 -0.36 2.00 -16.80
C LYS A 81 1.13 1.70 -16.87
N ARG A 82 1.97 2.63 -16.38
CA ARG A 82 3.43 2.45 -16.36
C ARG A 82 3.86 1.31 -15.43
N TYR A 83 3.15 1.11 -14.32
CA TYR A 83 3.41 -0.02 -13.43
C TYR A 83 3.07 -1.37 -14.09
N LEU A 84 2.00 -1.45 -14.87
CA LEU A 84 1.67 -2.65 -15.65
C LEU A 84 2.74 -2.94 -16.72
N GLU A 85 3.25 -1.91 -17.41
CA GLU A 85 4.40 -2.08 -18.31
C GLU A 85 5.63 -2.60 -17.57
N TYR A 86 5.91 -2.10 -16.37
CA TYR A 86 7.01 -2.61 -15.54
C TYR A 86 6.84 -4.10 -15.19
N LEU A 87 5.62 -4.57 -14.89
CA LEU A 87 5.34 -5.99 -14.64
C LEU A 87 5.51 -6.85 -15.91
N ASN A 88 5.13 -6.31 -17.07
CA ASN A 88 5.36 -6.95 -18.37
C ASN A 88 6.85 -7.05 -18.70
N ASP A 89 7.60 -5.95 -18.48
CA ASP A 89 9.05 -5.90 -18.62
C ASP A 89 9.71 -6.95 -17.67
N TYR A 90 9.22 -7.08 -16.43
CA TYR A 90 9.67 -8.08 -15.46
C TYR A 90 9.44 -9.52 -15.96
N CYS A 91 8.24 -9.84 -16.44
CA CYS A 91 7.91 -11.17 -16.95
C CYS A 91 8.76 -11.54 -18.18
N THR A 92 9.04 -10.56 -19.04
CA THR A 92 9.88 -10.75 -20.23
C THR A 92 11.34 -10.94 -19.85
N HIS A 93 11.87 -10.14 -18.91
CA HIS A 93 13.25 -10.22 -18.45
C HIS A 93 13.58 -11.58 -17.81
N PHE A 94 12.67 -12.11 -16.98
CA PHE A 94 12.85 -13.40 -16.30
C PHE A 94 12.20 -14.58 -17.03
N GLN A 95 11.73 -14.40 -18.27
CA GLN A 95 11.11 -15.44 -19.11
C GLN A 95 9.97 -16.20 -18.41
N LEU A 96 9.09 -15.49 -17.72
CA LEU A 96 8.00 -16.09 -16.92
C LEU A 96 6.80 -16.53 -17.77
N TRP A 97 6.61 -15.93 -18.95
CA TRP A 97 5.45 -16.14 -19.83
C TRP A 97 5.09 -17.61 -20.13
N PRO A 98 6.04 -18.53 -20.40
CA PRO A 98 5.70 -19.93 -20.68
C PRO A 98 5.00 -20.66 -19.52
N HIS A 99 5.13 -20.14 -18.30
CA HIS A 99 4.57 -20.73 -17.09
C HIS A 99 3.26 -20.08 -16.65
N ILE A 100 2.78 -19.04 -17.37
CA ILE A 100 1.58 -18.28 -17.03
C ILE A 100 0.44 -18.69 -17.96
N HIS A 101 -0.60 -19.27 -17.37
CA HIS A 101 -1.85 -19.61 -18.06
C HIS A 101 -2.90 -18.52 -17.78
N LEU A 102 -3.03 -17.60 -18.73
CA LEU A 102 -4.03 -16.52 -18.71
C LEU A 102 -5.43 -17.06 -19.03
N GLN A 103 -6.48 -16.30 -18.69
CA GLN A 103 -7.88 -16.68 -18.88
C GLN A 103 -8.21 -18.09 -18.36
N THR A 104 -7.59 -18.47 -17.26
CA THR A 104 -7.69 -19.78 -16.66
C THR A 104 -8.22 -19.64 -15.23
N SER A 105 -9.47 -20.04 -15.03
CA SER A 105 -10.15 -19.93 -13.74
C SER A 105 -9.95 -21.21 -12.92
N VAL A 106 -9.36 -21.08 -11.73
CA VAL A 106 -9.28 -22.18 -10.77
C VAL A 106 -10.63 -22.36 -10.08
N GLN A 107 -11.23 -23.54 -10.24
CA GLN A 107 -12.56 -23.86 -9.73
C GLN A 107 -12.49 -24.52 -8.36
N SER A 108 -11.56 -25.47 -8.20
CA SER A 108 -11.39 -26.20 -6.95
C SER A 108 -9.93 -26.59 -6.74
N ILE A 109 -9.54 -26.66 -5.46
CA ILE A 109 -8.26 -27.20 -5.00
C ILE A 109 -8.59 -28.18 -3.89
N SER A 110 -8.30 -29.46 -4.13
CA SER A 110 -8.54 -30.55 -3.19
C SER A 110 -7.22 -31.25 -2.83
N ARG A 111 -7.18 -31.92 -1.68
CA ARG A 111 -5.99 -32.70 -1.28
C ARG A 111 -6.06 -34.09 -1.90
N HIS A 112 -4.96 -34.57 -2.44
CA HIS A 112 -4.90 -35.92 -3.00
C HIS A 112 -4.66 -36.97 -1.90
N LYS A 113 -5.29 -38.15 -1.98
CA LYS A 113 -5.20 -39.22 -0.96
C LYS A 113 -3.76 -39.72 -0.72
N GLY A 114 -2.87 -39.55 -1.70
CA GLY A 114 -1.45 -39.94 -1.62
C GLY A 114 -0.50 -38.81 -1.21
N GLY A 115 -1.01 -37.66 -0.75
CA GLY A 115 -0.23 -36.43 -0.55
C GLY A 115 -0.24 -35.52 -1.77
N GLY A 116 0.02 -34.23 -1.55
CA GLY A 116 -0.09 -33.19 -2.57
C GLY A 116 -1.52 -32.68 -2.79
N HIS A 117 -1.68 -31.90 -3.85
CA HIS A 117 -2.90 -31.16 -4.18
C HIS A 117 -3.32 -31.42 -5.62
N LEU A 118 -4.63 -31.41 -5.86
CA LEU A 118 -5.24 -31.46 -7.17
C LEU A 118 -5.91 -30.12 -7.44
N VAL A 119 -5.44 -29.41 -8.47
CA VAL A 119 -6.02 -28.16 -8.95
C VAL A 119 -6.92 -28.47 -10.13
N GLU A 120 -8.21 -28.21 -9.99
CA GLU A 120 -9.16 -28.24 -11.08
C GLU A 120 -9.36 -26.81 -11.60
N TYR A 121 -9.12 -26.62 -12.90
CA TYR A 121 -9.23 -25.32 -13.54
C TYR A 121 -9.96 -25.44 -14.87
N GLN A 122 -10.55 -24.33 -15.29
CA GLN A 122 -11.22 -24.18 -16.56
C GLN A 122 -10.49 -23.15 -17.40
N ASP A 123 -10.05 -23.56 -18.59
CA ASP A 123 -9.61 -22.63 -19.62
C ASP A 123 -10.85 -21.92 -20.18
N GLN A 124 -10.95 -20.60 -20.01
CA GLN A 124 -12.11 -19.82 -20.44
C GLN A 124 -12.16 -19.65 -21.97
N ARG A 125 -11.05 -19.84 -22.69
CA ARG A 125 -11.03 -19.75 -24.16
C ARG A 125 -11.63 -20.99 -24.78
N THR A 126 -11.29 -22.16 -24.25
CA THR A 126 -11.76 -23.45 -24.79
C THR A 126 -12.93 -24.05 -24.01
N MET A 127 -13.31 -23.42 -22.88
CA MET A 127 -14.28 -23.92 -21.89
C MET A 127 -13.96 -25.33 -21.35
N LYS A 128 -12.71 -25.78 -21.51
CA LYS A 128 -12.28 -27.14 -21.16
C LYS A 128 -11.90 -27.20 -19.69
N GLN A 129 -12.45 -28.18 -18.99
CA GLN A 129 -12.03 -28.51 -17.63
C GLN A 129 -10.77 -29.37 -17.67
N CYS A 130 -9.77 -28.97 -16.91
CA CYS A 130 -8.48 -29.60 -16.82
C CYS A 130 -8.11 -29.81 -15.35
N ARG A 131 -7.21 -30.76 -15.12
CA ARG A 131 -6.73 -31.14 -13.80
C ARG A 131 -5.21 -31.10 -13.78
N TRP A 132 -4.63 -30.62 -12.70
CA TRP A 132 -3.19 -30.63 -12.51
C TRP A 132 -2.82 -30.96 -11.07
N SER A 133 -1.97 -31.97 -10.91
CA SER A 133 -1.49 -32.41 -9.59
C SER A 133 -0.18 -31.72 -9.25
N CYS A 134 -0.08 -31.18 -8.04
CA CYS A 134 1.09 -30.48 -7.54
C CYS A 134 1.42 -30.85 -6.09
N ASP A 135 2.65 -30.58 -5.65
CA ASP A 135 3.12 -30.90 -4.30
C ASP A 135 2.81 -29.75 -3.31
N ALA A 136 2.76 -28.52 -3.80
CA ALA A 136 2.47 -27.32 -3.02
C ALA A 136 1.63 -26.31 -3.82
N VAL A 137 0.96 -25.39 -3.13
CA VAL A 137 0.09 -24.37 -3.71
C VAL A 137 0.41 -23.00 -3.08
N ALA A 138 0.69 -22.00 -3.91
CA ALA A 138 0.78 -20.60 -3.53
C ALA A 138 -0.50 -19.86 -3.94
N ILE A 139 -1.27 -19.43 -2.96
CA ILE A 139 -2.42 -18.56 -3.17
C ILE A 139 -1.92 -17.12 -3.28
N CYS A 140 -2.18 -16.51 -4.43
CA CYS A 140 -1.79 -15.13 -4.79
C CYS A 140 -2.99 -14.35 -5.40
N SER A 141 -4.23 -14.76 -5.08
CA SER A 141 -5.47 -14.19 -5.64
C SER A 141 -5.76 -12.75 -5.20
N GLY A 142 -5.05 -12.26 -4.18
CA GLY A 142 -5.09 -10.86 -3.74
C GLY A 142 -6.25 -10.53 -2.78
N LEU A 143 -6.14 -9.34 -2.16
CA LEU A 143 -7.06 -8.86 -1.12
C LEU A 143 -8.21 -7.99 -1.64
N HIS A 144 -8.20 -7.64 -2.93
CA HIS A 144 -9.02 -6.57 -3.48
C HIS A 144 -9.93 -7.07 -4.61
N VAL A 145 -10.55 -8.23 -4.42
CA VAL A 145 -11.38 -8.88 -5.44
C VAL A 145 -12.86 -8.71 -5.14
N THR A 146 -13.36 -9.32 -4.05
CA THR A 146 -14.78 -9.28 -3.67
C THR A 146 -15.14 -7.97 -2.96
N PRO A 147 -16.03 -7.13 -3.52
CA PRO A 147 -16.46 -5.88 -2.90
C PRO A 147 -17.20 -6.09 -1.58
N THR A 148 -16.95 -5.24 -0.59
CA THR A 148 -17.73 -5.21 0.65
C THR A 148 -18.79 -4.12 0.54
N VAL A 149 -20.06 -4.46 0.39
CA VAL A 149 -21.16 -3.47 0.27
C VAL A 149 -22.05 -3.55 1.51
N PRO A 150 -21.88 -2.65 2.51
CA PRO A 150 -22.77 -2.62 3.67
C PRO A 150 -24.16 -2.11 3.26
N PRO A 151 -25.24 -2.77 3.73
CA PRO A 151 -26.60 -2.34 3.42
C PRO A 151 -26.87 -0.97 4.06
N ILE A 152 -27.59 -0.12 3.32
CA ILE A 152 -28.12 1.16 3.78
C ILE A 152 -29.61 1.18 3.44
N PRO A 153 -30.52 1.34 4.42
CA PRO A 153 -31.94 1.47 4.15
C PRO A 153 -32.25 2.62 3.18
N GLY A 154 -33.12 2.38 2.19
CA GLY A 154 -33.55 3.41 1.23
C GLY A 154 -32.63 3.65 0.02
N LEU A 155 -31.57 2.85 -0.13
CA LEU A 155 -30.60 2.99 -1.22
C LEU A 155 -31.20 2.84 -2.63
N GLU A 156 -32.27 2.05 -2.78
CA GLU A 156 -33.04 1.84 -4.03
C GLU A 156 -33.53 3.15 -4.66
N LYS A 157 -33.65 4.23 -3.85
CA LYS A 157 -34.14 5.53 -4.28
C LYS A 157 -33.07 6.38 -4.95
N VAL A 158 -31.80 5.98 -4.86
CA VAL A 158 -30.68 6.68 -5.48
C VAL A 158 -30.56 6.23 -6.94
N PRO A 159 -30.50 7.16 -7.92
CA PRO A 159 -30.47 6.81 -9.34
C PRO A 159 -29.30 5.92 -9.76
N THR A 160 -28.13 6.09 -9.14
CA THR A 160 -26.94 5.32 -9.50
C THR A 160 -26.16 4.96 -8.25
N VAL A 161 -25.94 3.66 -8.06
CA VAL A 161 -25.18 3.11 -6.95
C VAL A 161 -24.11 2.19 -7.50
N ILE A 162 -22.84 2.52 -7.25
CA ILE A 162 -21.70 1.75 -7.73
C ILE A 162 -20.71 1.47 -6.60
N HIS A 163 -19.96 0.37 -6.73
CA HIS A 163 -18.77 0.16 -5.91
C HIS A 163 -17.54 0.73 -6.62
N SER A 164 -16.50 1.10 -5.86
CA SER A 164 -15.27 1.66 -6.42
C SER A 164 -14.56 0.74 -7.44
N SER A 165 -14.83 -0.57 -7.40
CA SER A 165 -14.35 -1.54 -8.40
C SER A 165 -14.95 -1.33 -9.80
N GLN A 166 -16.13 -0.72 -9.90
CA GLN A 166 -16.83 -0.42 -11.14
C GLN A 166 -16.52 0.99 -11.67
N PHE A 167 -15.84 1.81 -10.88
CA PHE A 167 -15.42 3.15 -11.29
C PHE A 167 -14.16 3.06 -12.15
N LYS A 168 -14.18 3.75 -13.31
CA LYS A 168 -13.17 3.70 -14.37
C LYS A 168 -12.79 5.06 -14.90
N GLU A 169 -13.74 5.99 -15.03
CA GLU A 169 -13.52 7.26 -15.71
C GLU A 169 -14.33 8.40 -15.09
N ARG A 170 -13.85 9.63 -15.22
CA ARG A 170 -14.53 10.84 -14.73
C ARG A 170 -15.88 11.04 -15.40
N ALA A 171 -16.05 10.56 -16.64
CA ALA A 171 -17.31 10.66 -17.37
C ALA A 171 -18.50 10.03 -16.60
N GLN A 172 -18.24 9.01 -15.77
CA GLN A 172 -19.27 8.37 -14.93
C GLN A 172 -19.87 9.33 -13.88
N PHE A 173 -19.19 10.42 -13.52
CA PHE A 173 -19.73 11.43 -12.61
C PHE A 173 -20.84 12.28 -13.25
N GLY A 174 -20.84 12.41 -14.58
CA GLY A 174 -21.70 13.35 -15.30
C GLY A 174 -21.47 14.82 -14.90
N SER A 175 -22.44 15.66 -15.25
CA SER A 175 -22.41 17.10 -14.99
C SER A 175 -23.50 17.52 -14.01
N ASN A 176 -23.19 18.46 -13.13
CA ASN A 176 -24.11 19.06 -12.16
C ASN A 176 -24.81 18.06 -11.22
N ARG A 177 -24.14 16.94 -10.91
CA ARG A 177 -24.63 15.90 -10.00
C ARG A 177 -24.06 16.03 -8.59
N THR A 178 -24.82 15.55 -7.61
CA THR A 178 -24.41 15.40 -6.21
C THR A 178 -23.89 13.99 -5.98
N ILE A 179 -22.64 13.88 -5.52
CA ILE A 179 -21.97 12.59 -5.33
C ILE A 179 -21.76 12.35 -3.84
N LEU A 180 -22.23 11.20 -3.36
CA LEU A 180 -21.96 10.71 -2.01
C LEU A 180 -20.95 9.55 -2.06
N ILE A 181 -19.78 9.76 -1.49
CA ILE A 181 -18.70 8.79 -1.42
C ILE A 181 -18.70 8.16 -0.03
N LEU A 182 -18.87 6.84 0.04
CA LEU A 182 -18.95 6.10 1.30
C LEU A 182 -17.60 5.46 1.62
N GLY A 183 -16.86 6.08 2.54
CA GLY A 183 -15.53 5.66 2.96
C GLY A 183 -14.53 6.81 2.97
N ALA A 184 -13.40 6.60 3.64
CA ALA A 184 -12.31 7.58 3.75
C ALA A 184 -10.92 6.93 3.62
N GLY A 185 -10.84 5.80 2.91
CA GLY A 185 -9.57 5.18 2.52
C GLY A 185 -8.99 5.82 1.25
N GLU A 186 -7.82 5.35 0.81
CA GLU A 186 -7.09 5.86 -0.37
C GLU A 186 -7.99 6.02 -1.61
N THR A 187 -8.73 4.97 -1.97
CA THR A 187 -9.67 4.99 -3.10
C THR A 187 -10.76 6.05 -2.95
N ALA A 188 -11.28 6.26 -1.73
CA ALA A 188 -12.33 7.23 -1.50
C ALA A 188 -11.82 8.66 -1.69
N THR A 189 -10.61 8.93 -1.18
CA THR A 189 -9.99 10.26 -1.27
C THR A 189 -9.52 10.59 -2.69
N ASP A 190 -9.05 9.60 -3.45
CA ASP A 190 -8.75 9.78 -4.88
C ASP A 190 -10.02 10.04 -5.69
N ILE A 191 -11.07 9.23 -5.51
CA ILE A 191 -12.36 9.45 -6.19
C ILE A 191 -12.97 10.80 -5.79
N ALA A 192 -12.84 11.21 -4.51
CA ALA A 192 -13.29 12.52 -4.06
C ALA A 192 -12.51 13.67 -4.72
N HIS A 193 -11.19 13.51 -4.92
CA HIS A 193 -10.39 14.47 -5.68
C HIS A 193 -10.84 14.55 -7.14
N LEU A 194 -11.08 13.42 -7.80
CA LEU A 194 -11.56 13.38 -9.18
C LEU A 194 -12.97 14.00 -9.30
N ALA A 195 -13.85 13.72 -8.34
CA ALA A 195 -15.20 14.26 -8.30
C ALA A 195 -15.22 15.79 -8.12
N VAL A 196 -14.43 16.33 -7.18
CA VAL A 196 -14.41 17.78 -6.91
C VAL A 196 -13.72 18.57 -8.03
N THR A 197 -12.80 17.95 -8.77
CA THR A 197 -12.16 18.57 -9.95
C THR A 197 -13.02 18.44 -11.22
N SER A 198 -13.99 17.53 -11.24
CA SER A 198 -14.99 17.37 -12.31
C SER A 198 -16.14 18.39 -12.19
N PRO A 199 -16.98 18.61 -13.23
CA PRO A 199 -18.09 19.57 -13.21
C PRO A 199 -19.29 19.06 -12.38
N THR A 200 -19.05 18.72 -11.11
CA THR A 200 -20.05 18.20 -10.18
C THR A 200 -20.66 19.35 -9.37
N LYS A 201 -21.90 19.17 -8.91
CA LYS A 201 -22.61 20.19 -8.11
C LYS A 201 -22.10 20.22 -6.68
N ARG A 202 -21.95 19.03 -6.09
CA ARG A 202 -21.57 18.84 -4.70
C ARG A 202 -20.96 17.46 -4.49
N VAL A 203 -19.90 17.40 -3.68
CA VAL A 203 -19.24 16.15 -3.30
C VAL A 203 -19.27 16.02 -1.79
N VAL A 204 -19.80 14.90 -1.30
CA VAL A 204 -19.87 14.57 0.12
C VAL A 204 -19.08 13.28 0.36
N MET A 205 -18.13 13.31 1.28
CA MET A 205 -17.34 12.14 1.69
C MET A 205 -17.75 11.71 3.11
N SER A 206 -18.15 10.46 3.25
CA SER A 206 -18.66 9.91 4.51
C SER A 206 -17.67 8.97 5.18
N HIS A 207 -17.53 9.06 6.50
CA HIS A 207 -16.68 8.15 7.29
C HIS A 207 -17.37 7.61 8.54
N ARG A 208 -16.86 6.48 9.06
CA ARG A 208 -17.35 5.86 10.30
C ARG A 208 -16.61 6.37 11.54
N LYS A 209 -15.30 6.10 11.62
CA LYS A 209 -14.49 6.34 12.84
C LYS A 209 -13.53 7.54 12.73
N GLY A 210 -13.28 8.00 11.50
CA GLY A 210 -12.27 9.00 11.17
C GLY A 210 -11.22 8.42 10.22
N PHE A 211 -10.31 9.26 9.75
CA PHE A 211 -9.20 8.91 8.86
C PHE A 211 -8.00 9.79 9.16
N HIS A 212 -6.81 9.40 8.67
CA HIS A 212 -5.57 10.16 8.84
C HIS A 212 -4.90 10.35 7.48
N LEU A 213 -4.91 11.58 6.96
CA LEU A 213 -4.22 11.92 5.72
C LEU A 213 -2.72 12.10 5.97
N ALA A 214 -1.90 11.59 5.06
CA ALA A 214 -0.45 11.71 5.07
C ALA A 214 0.03 12.20 3.70
N PRO A 215 1.10 13.02 3.61
CA PRO A 215 1.61 13.48 2.33
C PRO A 215 2.38 12.35 1.63
N LYS A 216 2.34 12.29 0.28
CA LYS A 216 3.17 11.35 -0.49
C LYS A 216 4.68 11.61 -0.35
N ARG A 217 5.05 12.88 -0.20
CA ARG A 217 6.45 13.32 -0.04
C ARG A 217 6.64 14.05 1.28
N ASN A 218 7.90 14.10 1.73
CA ASN A 218 8.27 14.94 2.86
C ASN A 218 7.84 16.39 2.62
N LEU A 219 7.34 16.99 3.69
CA LEU A 219 6.86 18.35 3.69
C LEU A 219 7.99 19.31 3.38
N ASP A 220 7.73 20.27 2.50
CA ASP A 220 8.61 21.40 2.23
C ASP A 220 7.98 22.68 2.77
N PRO A 221 8.06 22.95 4.08
CA PRO A 221 7.51 24.17 4.62
C PRO A 221 8.36 25.38 4.21
N VAL A 222 7.70 26.49 3.90
CA VAL A 222 8.38 27.78 3.77
C VAL A 222 8.74 28.25 5.18
N ILE A 223 10.03 28.45 5.43
CA ILE A 223 10.54 29.04 6.67
C ILE A 223 10.55 30.56 6.51
N LEU A 224 9.90 31.27 7.43
CA LEU A 224 9.64 32.72 7.43
C LEU A 224 8.92 33.20 6.15
N PRO A 225 7.70 32.69 5.87
CA PRO A 225 6.89 33.14 4.73
C PRO A 225 6.57 34.65 4.78
N ILE A 226 6.55 35.25 5.97
CA ILE A 226 6.39 36.71 6.14
C ILE A 226 7.48 37.53 5.41
N LEU A 227 8.65 36.94 5.16
CA LEU A 227 9.75 37.56 4.42
C LEU A 227 9.64 37.35 2.90
N GLY A 228 8.50 36.87 2.39
CA GLY A 228 8.29 36.63 0.95
C GLY A 228 9.09 35.45 0.39
N ARG A 229 9.63 34.58 1.25
CA ARG A 229 10.37 33.38 0.84
C ARG A 229 9.45 32.41 0.11
N ARG A 230 9.99 31.73 -0.90
CA ARG A 230 9.26 30.73 -1.71
C ARG A 230 9.82 29.34 -1.47
N THR A 231 8.99 28.33 -1.76
CA THR A 231 9.44 26.94 -1.83
C THR A 231 10.51 26.78 -2.91
N CYS A 232 11.42 25.84 -2.71
CA CYS A 232 12.44 25.50 -3.71
C CYS A 232 11.84 24.45 -4.64
N ASP A 233 11.91 24.63 -5.97
CA ASP A 233 11.34 23.71 -6.99
C ASP A 233 12.02 22.33 -7.07
N ARG A 234 12.68 21.88 -5.99
CA ARG A 234 13.34 20.57 -5.91
C ARG A 234 12.39 19.50 -5.37
N LEU A 235 12.45 18.32 -5.98
CA LEU A 235 11.73 17.14 -5.52
C LEU A 235 12.18 16.72 -4.11
N THR A 236 11.26 16.71 -3.15
CA THR A 236 11.51 16.18 -1.81
C THR A 236 11.49 14.65 -1.78
N VAL A 237 12.07 14.08 -0.74
CA VAL A 237 12.14 12.63 -0.52
C VAL A 237 10.71 12.06 -0.34
N PRO A 238 10.34 10.97 -1.02
CA PRO A 238 9.11 10.25 -0.74
C PRO A 238 9.02 9.80 0.73
N ILE A 239 7.86 9.96 1.37
CA ILE A 239 7.70 9.69 2.81
C ILE A 239 7.99 8.24 3.19
N ASP A 240 7.79 7.31 2.24
CA ASP A 240 7.98 5.87 2.43
C ASP A 240 9.45 5.44 2.35
N THR A 241 10.35 6.33 1.92
CA THR A 241 11.80 6.12 1.91
C THR A 241 12.56 7.13 2.79
N SER A 242 11.82 7.95 3.54
CA SER A 242 12.41 8.98 4.39
C SER A 242 12.81 8.48 5.78
N ARG A 243 12.27 7.33 6.22
CA ARG A 243 12.61 6.71 7.50
C ARG A 243 14.02 6.09 7.46
N PRO A 244 14.95 6.50 8.33
CA PRO A 244 16.25 5.84 8.45
C PRO A 244 16.08 4.49 9.17
N SER A 245 16.68 3.42 8.65
CA SER A 245 16.53 2.10 9.26
C SER A 245 17.41 1.85 10.49
N LEU A 246 18.55 2.56 10.63
CA LEU A 246 19.54 2.27 11.68
C LEU A 246 19.06 2.67 13.08
N PHE A 247 19.14 1.73 14.04
CA PHE A 247 18.71 1.87 15.44
C PHE A 247 17.23 2.19 15.66
N ASP A 248 16.46 2.27 14.58
CA ASP A 248 15.02 2.41 14.59
C ASP A 248 14.32 1.07 14.31
N THR A 249 14.74 0.36 13.26
CA THR A 249 14.25 -0.98 12.92
C THR A 249 15.38 -2.00 12.81
N ALA A 250 16.55 -1.59 12.29
CA ALA A 250 17.75 -2.40 12.25
C ALA A 250 18.57 -2.25 13.55
N TYR A 251 19.04 -3.38 14.09
CA TYR A 251 19.85 -3.46 15.32
C TYR A 251 19.22 -2.89 16.59
N VAL A 252 17.89 -2.85 16.66
CA VAL A 252 17.16 -2.43 17.87
C VAL A 252 17.30 -3.48 18.96
N HIS A 253 17.59 -3.05 20.19
CA HIS A 253 17.66 -3.96 21.32
C HIS A 253 16.29 -4.60 21.60
N PRO A 254 16.19 -5.93 21.86
CA PRO A 254 14.91 -6.62 22.06
C PRO A 254 13.98 -5.99 23.11
N LEU A 255 14.55 -5.40 24.18
CA LEU A 255 13.77 -4.69 25.20
C LEU A 255 13.04 -3.45 24.66
N LEU A 256 13.70 -2.67 23.79
CA LEU A 256 13.09 -1.49 23.17
C LEU A 256 12.11 -1.89 22.06
N ARG A 257 12.46 -2.93 21.30
CA ARG A 257 11.62 -3.50 20.23
C ARG A 257 10.26 -3.97 20.74
N ASN A 258 10.24 -4.63 21.90
CA ASN A 258 9.01 -5.18 22.47
C ASN A 258 8.21 -4.15 23.30
N HIS A 259 8.73 -2.94 23.49
CA HIS A 259 8.08 -1.89 24.26
C HIS A 259 7.40 -0.87 23.34
N THR A 260 6.28 -0.29 23.78
CA THR A 260 5.53 0.76 23.06
C THR A 260 6.25 2.13 23.01
N PHE A 261 7.50 2.21 23.45
CA PHE A 261 8.21 3.48 23.62
C PHE A 261 8.53 4.13 22.27
N LEU A 262 9.01 3.34 21.30
CA LEU A 262 9.28 3.83 19.95
C LEU A 262 8.02 4.39 19.29
N TRP A 263 6.89 3.68 19.43
CA TRP A 263 5.59 4.14 18.92
C TRP A 263 5.14 5.47 19.53
N ARG A 264 5.34 5.67 20.84
CA ARG A 264 5.05 6.96 21.50
C ARG A 264 5.95 8.09 21.00
N MET A 265 7.24 7.83 20.81
CA MET A 265 8.16 8.82 20.21
C MET A 265 7.70 9.20 18.81
N TYR A 266 7.28 8.22 18.00
CA TYR A 266 6.73 8.46 16.67
C TYR A 266 5.48 9.33 16.69
N GLN A 267 4.56 9.04 17.62
CA GLN A 267 3.34 9.82 17.76
C GLN A 267 3.65 11.28 18.07
N VAL A 268 4.52 11.55 19.05
CA VAL A 268 4.93 12.92 19.41
C VAL A 268 5.62 13.61 18.24
N TYR A 269 6.53 12.91 17.55
CA TYR A 269 7.25 13.45 16.39
C TYR A 269 6.28 13.83 15.26
N ILE A 270 5.38 12.93 14.87
CA ILE A 270 4.41 13.15 13.78
C ILE A 270 3.47 14.30 14.15
N GLN A 271 2.90 14.30 15.35
CA GLN A 271 1.98 15.35 15.79
C GLN A 271 2.67 16.72 15.85
N SER A 272 3.90 16.78 16.37
CA SER A 272 4.67 18.02 16.44
C SER A 272 5.02 18.54 15.04
N MET A 273 5.45 17.66 14.13
CA MET A 273 5.76 18.01 12.75
C MET A 273 4.52 18.51 12.00
N LEU A 274 3.38 17.82 12.13
CA LEU A 274 2.13 18.23 11.47
C LEU A 274 1.62 19.55 12.04
N TRP A 275 1.65 19.73 13.36
CA TRP A 275 1.21 20.98 13.98
C TRP A 275 2.07 22.16 13.54
N THR A 276 3.40 22.02 13.59
CA THR A 276 4.31 23.09 13.17
C THR A 276 4.14 23.49 11.70
N THR A 277 3.91 22.53 10.80
CA THR A 277 3.88 22.77 9.35
C THR A 277 2.50 23.10 8.78
N THR A 278 1.45 22.45 9.27
CA THR A 278 0.06 22.56 8.75
C THR A 278 -0.90 23.23 9.72
N GLY A 279 -0.57 23.31 11.01
CA GLY A 279 -1.44 23.84 12.06
C GLY A 279 -2.36 22.81 12.72
N THR A 280 -2.39 21.57 12.22
CA THR A 280 -3.25 20.49 12.74
C THR A 280 -2.45 19.30 13.25
N THR A 281 -2.94 18.62 14.28
CA THR A 281 -2.36 17.36 14.80
C THR A 281 -3.08 16.11 14.28
N ALA A 282 -4.25 16.27 13.65
CA ALA A 282 -5.10 15.15 13.22
C ALA A 282 -4.59 14.42 11.97
N GLY A 283 -3.89 15.13 11.08
CA GLY A 283 -3.36 14.62 9.81
C GLY A 283 -2.78 15.75 8.96
N PHE A 284 -2.34 15.43 7.75
CA PHE A 284 -1.81 16.40 6.79
C PHE A 284 -2.90 17.31 6.26
N ASP A 285 -2.82 18.60 6.62
CA ASP A 285 -3.82 19.63 6.27
C ASP A 285 -5.24 19.12 6.49
N GLN A 286 -5.46 18.47 7.64
CA GLN A 286 -6.71 17.79 7.97
C GLN A 286 -7.34 18.44 9.19
N TRP A 287 -8.33 19.30 8.94
CA TRP A 287 -9.05 20.06 9.96
C TRP A 287 -10.34 19.39 10.46
N VAL A 288 -10.80 18.34 9.76
CA VAL A 288 -12.05 17.61 10.08
C VAL A 288 -11.89 16.11 9.81
N GLY A 289 -12.76 15.28 10.41
CA GLY A 289 -12.80 13.84 10.14
C GLY A 289 -11.63 13.04 10.70
N GLY A 290 -10.84 13.63 11.61
CA GLY A 290 -9.75 12.95 12.31
C GLY A 290 -10.24 11.82 13.21
N PHE A 291 -9.31 10.94 13.59
CA PHE A 291 -9.55 9.98 14.68
C PHE A 291 -9.74 10.72 16.02
N ARG A 292 -10.49 10.10 16.94
CA ARG A 292 -10.52 10.60 18.32
C ARG A 292 -9.12 10.49 18.95
N PRO A 293 -8.75 11.35 19.91
CA PRO A 293 -7.41 11.35 20.51
C PRO A 293 -6.97 9.99 21.08
N ASP A 294 -7.89 9.20 21.61
CA ASP A 294 -7.65 7.84 22.13
C ASP A 294 -7.37 6.79 21.04
N GLN A 295 -7.80 7.07 19.81
CA GLN A 295 -7.64 6.18 18.65
C GLN A 295 -6.56 6.66 17.67
N ASN A 296 -6.04 7.87 17.85
CA ASN A 296 -5.04 8.50 16.97
C ASN A 296 -3.61 8.08 17.36
N ASP A 297 -3.34 6.78 17.32
CA ASP A 297 -2.05 6.17 17.60
C ASP A 297 -1.48 5.54 16.31
N PRO A 298 -0.24 5.87 15.89
CA PRO A 298 0.42 5.27 14.73
C PRO A 298 0.44 3.73 14.71
N SER A 299 0.43 3.08 15.88
CA SER A 299 0.38 1.62 16.01
C SER A 299 -0.99 1.01 15.71
N LYS A 300 -2.03 1.83 15.53
CA LYS A 300 -3.43 1.42 15.39
C LYS A 300 -4.11 1.94 14.12
N ILE A 301 -3.46 2.88 13.42
CA ILE A 301 -4.03 3.57 12.25
C ILE A 301 -3.32 3.20 10.96
N PHE A 302 -4.07 3.19 9.87
CA PHE A 302 -3.53 3.16 8.53
C PHE A 302 -3.45 4.58 8.00
N LEU A 303 -2.29 4.97 7.49
CA LEU A 303 -2.10 6.28 6.88
C LEU A 303 -2.67 6.28 5.47
N ASN A 304 -3.41 7.34 5.13
CA ASN A 304 -3.95 7.55 3.79
C ASN A 304 -3.07 8.57 3.05
N LYS A 305 -2.26 8.11 2.10
CA LYS A 305 -1.34 8.92 1.29
C LYS A 305 -1.97 9.56 0.04
N ALA A 306 -3.22 9.25 -0.29
CA ALA A 306 -4.01 9.93 -1.30
C ALA A 306 -4.51 11.30 -0.80
N SER A 307 -3.57 12.19 -0.51
CA SER A 307 -3.84 13.47 0.16
C SER A 307 -4.18 14.62 -0.78
N GLN A 308 -4.39 14.38 -2.08
CA GLN A 308 -4.67 15.45 -3.06
C GLN A 308 -6.00 16.17 -2.79
N VAL A 309 -6.94 15.49 -2.12
CA VAL A 309 -8.23 16.05 -1.71
C VAL A 309 -8.15 16.90 -0.43
N ALA A 310 -7.04 16.82 0.34
CA ALA A 310 -6.91 17.47 1.64
C ALA A 310 -7.28 18.97 1.62
N PRO A 311 -6.80 19.78 0.64
CA PRO A 311 -7.13 21.20 0.60
C PRO A 311 -8.63 21.48 0.44
N TYR A 312 -9.35 20.62 -0.30
CA TYR A 312 -10.79 20.76 -0.56
C TYR A 312 -11.65 20.34 0.63
N ILE A 313 -11.19 19.33 1.39
CA ILE A 313 -11.83 18.90 2.64
C ILE A 313 -11.66 19.97 3.72
N SER A 314 -10.47 20.56 3.81
CA SER A 314 -10.10 21.47 4.89
C SER A 314 -10.47 22.92 4.63
N ALA A 315 -10.62 23.36 3.38
CA ALA A 315 -11.04 24.72 3.02
C ALA A 315 -12.20 25.28 3.86
N PRO A 316 -13.29 24.52 4.14
CA PRO A 316 -14.43 25.01 4.93
C PRO A 316 -14.17 25.11 6.43
N TYR A 317 -13.05 24.60 6.95
CA TYR A 317 -12.80 24.48 8.40
C TYR A 317 -11.57 25.29 8.85
N ARG A 318 -10.70 25.71 7.93
CA ARG A 318 -9.48 26.48 8.27
C ARG A 318 -9.72 27.80 9.00
N HIS A 319 -10.86 28.44 8.80
CA HIS A 319 -11.21 29.71 9.44
C HIS A 319 -11.68 29.56 10.90
N LEU A 320 -11.86 28.32 11.38
CA LEU A 320 -12.37 28.07 12.73
C LEU A 320 -11.31 28.27 13.83
N ASP A 321 -10.01 28.30 13.48
CA ASP A 321 -8.90 28.49 14.43
C ASP A 321 -8.03 29.70 14.01
N ASP A 322 -8.58 30.90 14.13
CA ASP A 322 -7.88 32.17 13.88
C ASP A 322 -7.17 32.69 15.14
N SER A 323 -6.64 31.78 15.96
CA SER A 323 -5.96 32.11 17.21
C SER A 323 -4.63 32.83 16.97
N LEU A 324 -4.22 33.68 17.92
CA LEU A 324 -2.94 34.41 17.86
C LEU A 324 -1.75 33.45 17.68
N THR A 325 -1.82 32.27 18.29
CA THR A 325 -0.81 31.21 18.18
C THR A 325 -0.70 30.68 16.74
N GLN A 326 -1.82 30.45 16.05
CA GLN A 326 -1.81 30.02 14.65
C GLN A 326 -1.29 31.10 13.71
N ARG A 327 -1.60 32.39 13.98
CA ARG A 327 -1.05 33.52 13.21
C ARG A 327 0.47 33.61 13.37
N ILE A 328 0.98 33.52 14.60
CA ILE A 328 2.42 33.51 14.86
C ILE A 328 3.06 32.30 14.18
N ARG A 329 2.52 31.09 14.38
CA ARG A 329 3.05 29.86 13.76
C ARG A 329 3.10 29.96 12.24
N SER A 330 1.98 30.31 11.59
CA SER A 330 1.88 30.40 10.12
C SER A 330 2.79 31.49 9.52
N SER A 331 3.11 32.55 10.28
CA SER A 331 4.11 33.55 9.86
C SER A 331 5.55 33.07 9.95
N LEU A 332 5.83 32.06 10.80
CA LEU A 332 7.16 31.47 10.98
C LEU A 332 7.39 30.26 10.07
N ILE A 333 6.43 29.35 9.98
CA ILE A 333 6.52 28.10 9.20
C ILE A 333 5.14 27.77 8.64
N GLN A 334 5.03 27.67 7.32
CA GLN A 334 3.76 27.30 6.67
C GLN A 334 4.01 26.59 5.35
N ILE A 335 3.21 25.54 5.11
CA ILE A 335 3.11 24.93 3.79
C ILE A 335 2.18 25.79 2.93
N PRO A 336 2.54 26.11 1.67
CA PRO A 336 1.67 26.85 0.77
C PRO A 336 0.32 26.16 0.65
N ILE A 337 -0.75 26.92 0.92
CA ILE A 337 -2.12 26.45 0.83
C ILE A 337 -2.56 26.54 -0.63
N PRO A 338 -2.93 25.42 -1.30
CA PRO A 338 -3.45 25.47 -2.66
C PRO A 338 -4.78 26.23 -2.70
N ASP A 339 -4.95 27.10 -3.69
CA ASP A 339 -6.22 27.76 -3.96
C ASP A 339 -7.22 26.75 -4.57
N THR A 340 -8.35 26.57 -3.89
CA THR A 340 -9.41 25.63 -4.29
C THR A 340 -10.44 26.27 -5.23
N ARG A 341 -10.30 27.55 -5.58
CA ARG A 341 -11.22 28.29 -6.48
C ARG A 341 -12.68 28.17 -6.05
N GLY A 342 -12.92 28.15 -4.73
CA GLY A 342 -14.26 28.01 -4.13
C GLY A 342 -14.85 26.60 -4.16
N ARG A 343 -14.17 25.59 -4.72
CA ARG A 343 -14.62 24.19 -4.65
C ARG A 343 -14.25 23.58 -3.30
N GLN A 344 -15.12 22.72 -2.79
CA GLN A 344 -14.94 22.06 -1.49
C GLN A 344 -15.55 20.65 -1.50
N VAL A 345 -15.05 19.80 -0.61
CA VAL A 345 -15.64 18.49 -0.30
C VAL A 345 -16.21 18.55 1.10
N ASP A 346 -17.50 18.27 1.25
CA ASP A 346 -18.12 18.18 2.56
C ASP A 346 -17.81 16.83 3.19
N VAL A 347 -17.43 16.83 4.47
CA VAL A 347 -17.23 15.60 5.24
C VAL A 347 -18.47 15.35 6.09
N ALA A 348 -18.95 14.12 6.09
CA ALA A 348 -20.15 13.72 6.83
C ALA A 348 -19.92 12.42 7.63
N PRO A 349 -20.70 12.20 8.70
CA PRO A 349 -20.78 10.88 9.36
C PRO A 349 -21.34 9.81 8.42
N TRP A 350 -21.34 8.56 8.89
CA TRP A 350 -21.95 7.45 8.15
C TRP A 350 -23.47 7.68 7.97
N PRO A 351 -24.05 7.44 6.77
CA PRO A 351 -25.48 7.53 6.57
C PRO A 351 -26.21 6.43 7.36
N GLU A 352 -27.31 6.81 8.02
CA GLU A 352 -28.20 5.90 8.74
C GLU A 352 -29.25 5.34 7.78
N GLU A 353 -29.92 6.22 7.05
CA GLU A 353 -30.96 5.87 6.06
C GLU A 353 -31.10 6.93 4.98
N ILE A 354 -31.83 6.58 3.92
CA ILE A 354 -32.27 7.49 2.86
C ILE A 354 -33.81 7.52 2.85
N ASP A 355 -34.37 8.70 3.11
CA ASP A 355 -35.83 8.89 3.20
C ASP A 355 -36.55 8.77 1.85
N GLU A 356 -37.88 8.85 1.83
CA GLU A 356 -38.70 8.70 0.62
C GLU A 356 -38.40 9.76 -0.44
N GLU A 357 -37.98 10.95 -0.02
CA GLU A 357 -37.58 12.07 -0.87
C GLU A 357 -36.14 11.96 -1.39
N GLY A 358 -35.42 10.89 -1.04
CA GLY A 358 -34.04 10.64 -1.45
C GLY A 358 -33.01 11.49 -0.69
N VAL A 359 -33.37 12.04 0.47
CA VAL A 359 -32.48 12.78 1.36
C VAL A 359 -31.77 11.82 2.30
N VAL A 360 -30.47 12.04 2.49
CA VAL A 360 -29.62 11.23 3.34
C VAL A 360 -29.65 11.75 4.78
N HIS A 361 -29.99 10.88 5.72
CA HIS A 361 -29.92 11.14 7.15
C HIS A 361 -28.62 10.56 7.71
N PHE A 362 -27.83 11.38 8.40
CA PHE A 362 -26.51 11.00 8.93
C PHE A 362 -26.59 10.68 10.42
N VAL A 363 -25.83 9.67 10.86
CA VAL A 363 -25.72 9.32 12.28
C VAL A 363 -25.12 10.48 13.08
N ASN A 364 -25.74 10.80 14.22
CA ASN A 364 -25.19 11.79 15.15
C ASN A 364 -23.95 11.23 15.84
N ASN A 365 -22.79 11.78 15.50
CA ASN A 365 -21.50 11.42 16.12
C ASN A 365 -20.94 12.50 17.04
N GLU A 366 -21.69 13.59 17.28
CA GLU A 366 -21.30 14.77 18.07
C GLU A 366 -20.01 15.47 17.60
N ARG A 367 -19.60 15.28 16.34
CA ARG A 367 -18.39 15.87 15.77
C ARG A 367 -18.68 17.08 14.88
N PRO A 368 -17.68 17.94 14.59
CA PRO A 368 -17.86 19.13 13.74
C PRO A 368 -18.49 18.84 12.38
N GLU A 369 -18.18 17.69 11.76
CA GLU A 369 -18.79 17.24 10.52
C GLU A 369 -20.32 17.08 10.62
N TYR A 370 -20.83 16.49 11.71
CA TYR A 370 -22.27 16.32 11.91
C TYR A 370 -22.97 17.66 12.10
N TYR A 371 -22.42 18.55 12.92
CA TYR A 371 -23.03 19.86 13.18
C TYR A 371 -23.13 20.74 11.92
N LYS A 372 -22.20 20.58 10.98
CA LYS A 372 -22.27 21.26 9.67
C LYS A 372 -23.32 20.63 8.77
N MET A 373 -23.46 19.30 8.79
CA MET A 373 -24.32 18.54 7.88
C MET A 373 -25.78 18.43 8.34
N LYS A 374 -26.06 18.49 9.66
CA LYS A 374 -27.41 18.27 10.22
C LYS A 374 -28.51 19.16 9.65
N ASN A 375 -28.17 20.38 9.24
CA ASN A 375 -29.13 21.35 8.71
C ASN A 375 -29.13 21.38 7.17
N GLN A 376 -28.35 20.53 6.52
CA GLN A 376 -28.17 20.53 5.08
C GLN A 376 -28.91 19.37 4.44
N ILE A 377 -29.68 19.67 3.40
CA ILE A 377 -30.37 18.65 2.62
C ILE A 377 -29.38 18.10 1.59
N VAL A 378 -29.09 16.80 1.68
CA VAL A 378 -28.22 16.09 0.73
C VAL A 378 -29.05 15.05 -0.02
N ARG A 379 -29.27 15.29 -1.32
CA ARG A 379 -29.91 14.36 -2.25
C ARG A 379 -28.87 13.87 -3.25
N PRO A 380 -28.26 12.68 -3.05
CA PRO A 380 -27.24 12.18 -3.95
C PRO A 380 -27.86 11.64 -5.25
N ASP A 381 -27.30 12.04 -6.38
CA ASP A 381 -27.60 11.43 -7.67
C ASP A 381 -26.79 10.14 -7.88
N ILE A 382 -25.59 10.10 -7.28
CA ILE A 382 -24.66 8.97 -7.35
C ILE A 382 -24.14 8.64 -5.95
N VAL A 383 -24.23 7.37 -5.57
CA VAL A 383 -23.56 6.82 -4.39
C VAL A 383 -22.41 5.91 -4.82
N ILE A 384 -21.22 6.17 -4.30
CA ILE A 384 -20.01 5.37 -4.59
C ILE A 384 -19.51 4.71 -3.32
N TYR A 385 -19.62 3.39 -3.27
CA TYR A 385 -19.08 2.58 -2.18
C TYR A 385 -17.57 2.44 -2.30
N CYS A 386 -16.85 3.09 -1.38
CA CYS A 386 -15.41 2.92 -1.17
C CYS A 386 -15.16 2.16 0.15
N THR A 387 -15.92 1.08 0.34
CA THR A 387 -16.03 0.31 1.58
C THR A 387 -15.02 -0.84 1.68
N GLY A 388 -14.17 -0.99 0.67
CA GLY A 388 -13.10 -1.97 0.64
C GLY A 388 -13.58 -3.33 0.16
N TYR A 389 -12.78 -4.36 0.45
CA TYR A 389 -12.94 -5.69 -0.11
C TYR A 389 -12.81 -6.75 0.99
N GLN A 390 -13.34 -7.95 0.73
CA GLN A 390 -13.21 -9.12 1.59
C GLN A 390 -12.35 -10.19 0.89
N PRO A 391 -11.41 -10.83 1.61
CA PRO A 391 -10.69 -11.97 1.08
C PRO A 391 -11.62 -13.19 1.11
N GLU A 392 -11.87 -13.77 -0.06
CA GLU A 392 -12.61 -15.02 -0.21
C GLU A 392 -11.78 -16.01 -1.02
N PHE A 393 -11.88 -17.29 -0.64
CA PHE A 393 -11.16 -18.39 -1.26
C PHE A 393 -12.14 -19.47 -1.74
N PRO A 394 -13.04 -19.16 -2.69
CA PRO A 394 -14.11 -20.07 -3.10
C PRO A 394 -13.57 -21.39 -3.70
N PHE A 395 -12.34 -21.38 -4.21
CA PHE A 395 -11.68 -22.54 -4.78
C PHE A 395 -11.05 -23.48 -3.74
N LEU A 396 -10.91 -23.08 -2.46
CA LEU A 396 -10.42 -23.98 -1.42
C LEU A 396 -11.57 -24.83 -0.90
N THR A 397 -11.77 -26.00 -1.50
CA THR A 397 -12.87 -26.90 -1.14
C THR A 397 -12.52 -27.73 0.08
N ASN A 398 -13.38 -27.68 1.11
CA ASN A 398 -13.31 -28.52 2.32
C ASN A 398 -14.25 -29.74 2.25
N HIS A 399 -14.74 -30.10 1.07
CA HIS A 399 -15.80 -31.10 0.89
C HIS A 399 -15.35 -32.56 1.01
N ASP A 400 -14.05 -32.84 0.99
CA ASP A 400 -13.53 -34.18 1.25
C ASP A 400 -13.36 -34.38 2.77
N ASN A 401 -13.64 -35.58 3.28
CA ASN A 401 -13.49 -36.03 4.68
C ASN A 401 -12.04 -35.95 5.24
N GLY A 402 -11.17 -35.12 4.66
CA GLY A 402 -9.80 -34.83 5.09
C GLY A 402 -9.68 -33.54 5.91
N ARG A 403 -8.44 -33.11 6.13
CA ARG A 403 -8.12 -31.88 6.86
C ARG A 403 -8.53 -30.64 6.03
N PRO A 404 -9.34 -29.71 6.57
CA PRO A 404 -9.74 -28.51 5.85
C PRO A 404 -8.53 -27.65 5.52
N TYR A 405 -8.61 -26.89 4.42
CA TYR A 405 -7.63 -25.86 4.12
C TYR A 405 -7.75 -24.72 5.13
N SER A 406 -6.60 -24.28 5.63
CA SER A 406 -6.49 -23.04 6.41
C SER A 406 -6.90 -21.85 5.54
N SER A 407 -7.47 -20.81 6.14
CA SER A 407 -7.67 -19.52 5.48
C SER A 407 -6.43 -18.64 5.67
N ALA A 408 -6.33 -17.53 4.92
CA ALA A 408 -5.25 -16.55 5.12
C ALA A 408 -5.20 -15.97 6.54
N GLY A 409 -6.34 -15.94 7.26
CA GLY A 409 -6.39 -15.53 8.67
C GLY A 409 -5.78 -16.53 9.64
N ASP A 410 -5.69 -17.81 9.25
CA ASP A 410 -5.09 -18.89 10.06
C ASP A 410 -3.59 -19.07 9.76
N ALA A 411 -3.01 -18.19 8.94
CA ALA A 411 -1.61 -18.25 8.52
C ALA A 411 -0.67 -17.77 9.64
N ASP A 412 -0.49 -18.61 10.65
CA ASP A 412 0.27 -18.30 11.86
C ASP A 412 1.74 -17.94 11.64
N VAL A 413 2.37 -18.41 10.55
CA VAL A 413 3.78 -18.14 10.30
C VAL A 413 3.93 -16.94 9.40
N ARG A 414 4.25 -15.79 10.03
CA ARG A 414 4.50 -14.50 9.35
C ARG A 414 3.36 -14.09 8.40
N ASN A 415 2.11 -14.46 8.69
CA ASN A 415 0.96 -14.23 7.80
C ASN A 415 1.16 -14.82 6.39
N THR A 416 1.92 -15.92 6.29
CA THR A 416 2.34 -16.52 5.01
C THR A 416 1.92 -17.97 4.89
N TRP A 417 2.05 -18.82 5.92
CA TRP A 417 1.52 -20.19 5.89
C TRP A 417 1.10 -20.65 7.29
N ALA A 418 0.26 -21.68 7.34
CA ALA A 418 -0.13 -22.33 8.59
C ALA A 418 0.97 -23.29 9.05
N ARG A 419 1.37 -23.25 10.33
CA ARG A 419 2.50 -24.05 10.85
C ARG A 419 2.34 -25.55 10.57
N ASP A 420 1.12 -26.02 10.64
CA ASP A 420 0.78 -27.41 10.46
C ASP A 420 0.65 -27.84 8.99
N ASP A 421 0.59 -26.89 8.06
CA ASP A 421 0.54 -27.15 6.63
C ASP A 421 1.42 -26.17 5.83
N PRO A 422 2.72 -26.45 5.71
CA PRO A 422 3.65 -25.60 4.96
C PRO A 422 3.47 -25.71 3.43
N THR A 423 2.69 -26.68 2.93
CA THR A 423 2.48 -26.89 1.49
C THR A 423 1.59 -25.83 0.85
N VAL A 424 0.85 -25.06 1.67
CA VAL A 424 -0.02 -23.97 1.21
C VAL A 424 0.53 -22.63 1.69
N GLY A 425 0.88 -21.76 0.75
CA GLY A 425 1.38 -20.41 1.03
C GLY A 425 0.38 -19.33 0.62
N PHE A 426 0.04 -18.42 1.53
CA PHE A 426 -0.73 -17.21 1.28
C PHE A 426 0.23 -16.02 1.09
N ILE A 427 0.45 -15.60 -0.16
CA ILE A 427 1.43 -14.56 -0.48
C ILE A 427 0.73 -13.23 -0.79
N GLY A 428 1.09 -12.17 -0.08
CA GLY A 428 0.52 -10.83 -0.26
C GLY A 428 -0.82 -10.58 0.43
N PHE A 429 -1.20 -11.42 1.41
CA PHE A 429 -2.41 -11.28 2.24
C PHE A 429 -2.15 -10.46 3.50
N LEU A 430 -1.42 -9.35 3.36
CA LEU A 430 -1.11 -8.42 4.45
C LEU A 430 -1.29 -6.98 3.98
N ARG A 431 -1.38 -6.04 4.93
CA ARG A 431 -1.52 -4.62 4.63
C ARG A 431 -0.53 -3.79 5.43
N PRO A 432 0.43 -3.12 4.78
CA PRO A 432 1.31 -2.23 5.49
C PRO A 432 0.57 -0.95 5.96
N SER A 433 0.91 -0.40 7.15
CA SER A 433 0.47 0.96 7.56
C SER A 433 1.02 2.02 6.61
N LEU A 434 2.32 1.92 6.33
CA LEU A 434 3.07 2.73 5.40
C LEU A 434 4.01 1.80 4.63
N GLY A 435 3.68 1.50 3.38
CA GLY A 435 4.53 0.64 2.56
C GLY A 435 3.85 0.20 1.26
N ALA A 436 4.39 -0.83 0.62
CA ALA A 436 3.84 -1.43 -0.59
C ALA A 436 3.71 -2.95 -0.42
N ILE A 437 2.63 -3.55 -0.93
CA ILE A 437 2.42 -5.02 -0.88
C ILE A 437 3.39 -5.78 -1.80
N PRO A 438 3.68 -5.35 -3.05
CA PRO A 438 4.58 -6.09 -3.94
C PRO A 438 5.95 -6.47 -3.35
N PRO A 439 6.71 -5.57 -2.69
CA PRO A 439 7.97 -5.95 -2.04
C PRO A 439 7.76 -6.86 -0.82
N LEU A 440 6.66 -6.71 -0.07
CA LEU A 440 6.37 -7.62 1.04
C LEU A 440 6.07 -9.03 0.53
N ALA A 441 5.28 -9.14 -0.53
CA ALA A 441 5.00 -10.39 -1.22
C ALA A 441 6.28 -11.05 -1.76
N GLU A 442 7.24 -10.26 -2.26
CA GLU A 442 8.56 -10.76 -2.67
C GLU A 442 9.31 -11.42 -1.51
N MET A 443 9.32 -10.81 -0.33
CA MET A 443 10.01 -11.37 0.84
C MET A 443 9.27 -12.58 1.42
N GLN A 444 7.94 -12.56 1.42
CA GLN A 444 7.11 -13.71 1.78
C GLN A 444 7.36 -14.89 0.85
N ALA A 445 7.41 -14.65 -0.47
CA ALA A 445 7.70 -15.66 -1.48
C ALA A 445 9.08 -16.28 -1.27
N GLN A 446 10.12 -15.47 -1.05
CA GLN A 446 11.48 -15.97 -0.76
C GLN A 446 11.51 -16.89 0.46
N LEU A 447 10.87 -16.49 1.56
CA LEU A 447 10.86 -17.28 2.79
C LEU A 447 10.07 -18.58 2.61
N TRP A 448 8.92 -18.51 1.95
CA TRP A 448 8.08 -19.69 1.70
C TRP A 448 8.78 -20.68 0.75
N VAL A 449 9.38 -20.19 -0.35
CA VAL A 449 10.17 -21.03 -1.27
C VAL A 449 11.36 -21.67 -0.56
N LEU A 450 12.07 -20.92 0.30
CA LEU A 450 13.15 -21.45 1.12
C LEU A 450 12.65 -22.56 2.05
N ARG A 451 11.47 -22.39 2.65
CA ARG A 451 10.86 -23.38 3.54
C ARG A 451 10.51 -24.70 2.82
N ILE A 452 9.92 -24.63 1.64
CA ILE A 452 9.49 -25.83 0.90
C ILE A 452 10.64 -26.53 0.18
N ALA A 453 11.64 -25.78 -0.30
CA ALA A 453 12.73 -26.33 -1.10
C ALA A 453 13.99 -26.67 -0.27
N ALA A 454 14.33 -25.85 0.73
CA ALA A 454 15.56 -26.00 1.50
C ALA A 454 15.36 -25.58 2.98
N PRO A 455 14.52 -26.31 3.75
CA PRO A 455 14.19 -25.94 5.13
C PRO A 455 15.40 -25.86 6.07
N HIS A 456 16.46 -26.61 5.77
CA HIS A 456 17.73 -26.62 6.52
C HIS A 456 18.51 -25.31 6.45
N ARG A 457 18.22 -24.44 5.47
CA ARG A 457 18.85 -23.12 5.34
C ARG A 457 18.20 -22.04 6.21
N ILE A 458 17.08 -22.34 6.86
CA ILE A 458 16.47 -21.41 7.82
C ILE A 458 17.22 -21.55 9.15
N PRO A 459 17.95 -20.52 9.61
CA PRO A 459 18.88 -20.62 10.74
C PRO A 459 18.18 -20.82 12.09
N ARG A 460 16.91 -20.40 12.22
CA ARG A 460 16.16 -20.42 13.48
C ARG A 460 14.73 -20.89 13.28
N VAL A 461 14.18 -21.58 14.28
CA VAL A 461 12.75 -21.90 14.33
C VAL A 461 11.93 -20.61 14.42
N LEU A 462 10.95 -20.47 13.53
CA LEU A 462 10.09 -19.29 13.45
C LEU A 462 9.05 -19.32 14.58
N VAL A 463 9.22 -18.44 15.58
CA VAL A 463 8.38 -18.36 16.79
C VAL A 463 7.34 -17.25 16.67
N LEU A 464 6.15 -17.47 17.27
CA LEU A 464 5.06 -16.49 17.29
C LEU A 464 5.36 -15.23 18.10
N SER A 465 6.22 -15.32 19.12
CA SER A 465 6.64 -14.17 19.95
C SER A 465 7.30 -13.06 19.13
N ASP A 466 7.89 -13.41 17.98
CA ASP A 466 8.60 -12.47 17.13
C ASP A 466 7.65 -11.66 16.23
N GLN A 467 6.33 -11.73 16.43
CA GLN A 467 5.34 -11.04 15.59
C GLN A 467 4.77 -9.75 16.20
N SER A 468 4.70 -9.66 17.53
CA SER A 468 4.02 -8.58 18.24
C SER A 468 4.54 -7.18 17.90
N HIS A 469 5.84 -7.05 17.64
CA HIS A 469 6.48 -5.74 17.46
C HIS A 469 6.19 -5.08 16.10
N TYR A 470 5.81 -5.83 15.06
CA TYR A 470 5.48 -5.27 13.74
C TYR A 470 3.98 -5.28 13.45
N GLN A 471 3.17 -5.94 14.29
CA GLN A 471 1.75 -6.09 14.02
C GLN A 471 1.01 -4.81 14.42
N ILE A 472 0.11 -4.34 13.56
CA ILE A 472 -0.75 -3.20 13.86
C ILE A 472 -1.97 -3.74 14.57
N GLU A 473 -2.31 -3.18 15.73
CA GLU A 473 -3.48 -3.58 16.50
C GLU A 473 -4.61 -2.58 16.26
N PRO A 474 -5.54 -2.88 15.33
CA PRO A 474 -6.62 -1.95 15.06
C PRO A 474 -7.60 -1.90 16.26
N PRO A 475 -8.28 -0.76 16.48
CA PRO A 475 -9.24 -0.64 17.56
C PRO A 475 -10.42 -1.63 17.38
N PRO A 476 -11.10 -2.06 18.46
CA PRO A 476 -12.22 -3.00 18.39
C PRO A 476 -13.30 -2.59 17.38
N GLY A 477 -13.88 -3.57 16.67
CA GLY A 477 -14.89 -3.34 15.63
C GLY A 477 -14.33 -2.64 14.39
N SER A 478 -13.02 -2.68 14.15
CA SER A 478 -12.43 -2.27 12.87
C SER A 478 -12.76 -3.26 11.79
N ARG A 479 -12.55 -2.89 10.52
CA ARG A 479 -12.83 -3.80 9.40
C ARG A 479 -11.93 -5.03 9.50
N PRO A 480 -12.37 -6.21 9.02
CA PRO A 480 -11.51 -7.39 8.89
C PRO A 480 -10.17 -7.05 8.21
N CYS A 481 -10.22 -6.11 7.24
CA CYS A 481 -9.04 -5.65 6.53
C CYS A 481 -7.94 -4.96 7.35
N CYS A 482 -8.27 -4.58 8.58
CA CYS A 482 -7.37 -3.90 9.50
C CYS A 482 -6.59 -4.88 10.38
N TYR A 483 -7.05 -6.14 10.52
CA TYR A 483 -6.46 -7.14 11.43
C TYR A 483 -5.22 -7.84 10.85
N TYR A 484 -4.98 -7.74 9.53
CA TYR A 484 -3.75 -8.18 8.88
C TYR A 484 -2.75 -7.01 8.66
N GLY A 485 -2.84 -5.99 9.50
CA GLY A 485 -1.98 -4.80 9.45
C GLY A 485 -0.56 -5.09 9.93
N VAL A 486 0.45 -4.61 9.19
CA VAL A 486 1.86 -4.70 9.59
C VAL A 486 2.62 -3.39 9.38
N ASP A 487 3.64 -3.14 10.19
CA ASP A 487 4.65 -2.13 9.91
C ASP A 487 5.64 -2.68 8.87
N HIS A 488 5.72 -2.01 7.71
CA HIS A 488 6.53 -2.47 6.58
C HIS A 488 8.00 -2.65 6.96
N GLU A 489 8.61 -1.62 7.57
CA GLU A 489 10.04 -1.60 7.86
C GLU A 489 10.46 -2.73 8.81
N SER A 490 9.69 -2.90 9.91
CA SER A 490 9.96 -3.92 10.92
C SER A 490 9.67 -5.33 10.40
N TYR A 491 8.61 -5.50 9.61
CA TYR A 491 8.22 -6.80 9.04
C TYR A 491 9.25 -7.30 8.02
N VAL A 492 9.68 -6.44 7.08
CA VAL A 492 10.71 -6.82 6.08
C VAL A 492 12.02 -7.17 6.77
N TYR A 493 12.46 -6.37 7.75
CA TYR A 493 13.69 -6.65 8.48
C TYR A 493 13.62 -7.98 9.23
N GLN A 494 12.47 -8.31 9.84
CA GLN A 494 12.28 -9.59 10.50
C GLN A 494 12.30 -10.77 9.50
N LEU A 495 11.67 -10.64 8.33
CA LEU A 495 11.78 -11.66 7.27
C LEU A 495 13.23 -11.83 6.79
N ALA A 496 13.98 -10.73 6.69
CA ALA A 496 15.39 -10.79 6.33
C ALA A 496 16.25 -11.49 7.39
N LEU A 497 15.96 -11.29 8.69
CA LEU A 497 16.61 -12.03 9.78
C LEU A 497 16.28 -13.53 9.70
N ASP A 498 15.01 -13.87 9.43
CA ASP A 498 14.55 -15.25 9.31
C ASP A 498 15.24 -16.01 8.16
N MET A 499 15.72 -15.29 7.13
CA MET A 499 16.43 -15.85 5.97
C MET A 499 17.95 -15.66 6.01
N ASP A 500 18.54 -15.21 7.13
CA ASP A 500 19.97 -14.83 7.23
C ASP A 500 20.43 -13.83 6.13
N SER A 501 19.52 -12.95 5.72
CA SER A 501 19.73 -11.97 4.66
C SER A 501 20.01 -10.56 5.20
N ALA A 502 19.76 -10.33 6.49
CA ALA A 502 20.15 -9.10 7.19
C ALA A 502 21.65 -9.11 7.53
N LEU A 503 22.37 -8.05 7.16
CA LEU A 503 23.80 -7.92 7.43
C LEU A 503 24.08 -7.57 8.89
N GLY A 504 25.19 -8.06 9.44
CA GLY A 504 25.70 -7.62 10.74
C GLY A 504 26.30 -6.20 10.66
N PHE A 505 26.28 -5.45 11.77
CA PHE A 505 26.82 -4.08 11.80
C PHE A 505 28.29 -4.00 11.35
N THR A 506 29.13 -4.93 11.80
CA THR A 506 30.54 -5.01 11.41
C THR A 506 30.73 -5.39 9.94
N GLU A 507 29.83 -6.19 9.38
CA GLU A 507 29.87 -6.58 7.97
C GLU A 507 29.52 -5.41 7.06
N VAL A 508 28.54 -4.59 7.44
CA VAL A 508 28.21 -3.35 6.74
C VAL A 508 29.41 -2.40 6.71
N LEU A 509 30.12 -2.25 7.84
CA LEU A 509 31.34 -1.44 7.89
C LEU A 509 32.45 -2.01 7.00
N ARG A 510 32.61 -3.34 6.94
CA ARG A 510 33.57 -3.99 6.04
C ARG A 510 33.26 -3.72 4.57
N LEU A 511 31.99 -3.77 4.18
CA LEU A 511 31.57 -3.38 2.82
C LEU A 511 31.86 -1.90 2.54
N GLY A 512 31.83 -1.06 3.59
CA GLY A 512 32.25 0.34 3.53
C GLY A 512 33.70 0.56 3.07
N HIS A 513 34.62 -0.38 3.33
CA HIS A 513 36.00 -0.27 2.82
C HIS A 513 36.06 -0.37 1.29
N ARG A 514 35.13 -1.12 0.67
CA ARG A 514 35.03 -1.21 -0.79
C ARG A 514 34.33 0.02 -1.35
N ASN A 515 33.28 0.49 -0.70
CA ASN A 515 32.57 1.70 -1.08
C ASN A 515 31.94 2.38 0.14
N TRP A 516 32.45 3.57 0.49
CA TRP A 516 32.04 4.34 1.66
C TRP A 516 30.56 4.75 1.64
N ARG A 517 29.91 4.76 0.47
CA ARG A 517 28.48 5.08 0.37
C ARG A 517 27.59 3.97 0.94
N ILE A 518 28.01 2.71 0.87
CA ILE A 518 27.22 1.55 1.33
C ILE A 518 26.78 1.68 2.81
N PRO A 519 27.68 1.92 3.78
CA PRO A 519 27.27 2.04 5.19
C PRO A 519 26.34 3.25 5.43
N LEU A 520 26.52 4.36 4.70
CA LEU A 520 25.63 5.51 4.81
C LEU A 520 24.25 5.23 4.21
N VAL A 521 24.20 4.56 3.06
CA VAL A 521 22.94 4.11 2.46
C VAL A 521 22.23 3.15 3.40
N TRP A 522 22.94 2.17 3.94
CA TRP A 522 22.40 1.24 4.92
C TRP A 522 21.80 1.96 6.11
N ALA A 523 22.49 2.98 6.62
CA ALA A 523 22.07 3.71 7.81
C ALA A 523 20.88 4.65 7.58
N LEU A 524 20.90 5.40 6.48
CA LEU A 524 20.01 6.53 6.27
C LEU A 524 18.80 6.21 5.38
N SER A 525 18.85 5.17 4.54
CA SER A 525 17.68 4.75 3.75
C SER A 525 16.76 3.80 4.52
N SER A 526 15.52 3.64 4.06
CA SER A 526 14.57 2.66 4.56
C SER A 526 14.91 1.22 4.15
N ASN A 527 14.24 0.23 4.73
CA ASN A 527 14.41 -1.20 4.46
C ASN A 527 13.80 -1.61 3.12
N ILE A 528 14.45 -1.17 2.03
CA ILE A 528 14.14 -1.62 0.67
C ILE A 528 14.73 -3.03 0.47
N ASN A 529 13.97 -3.93 -0.15
CA ASN A 529 14.33 -5.34 -0.32
C ASN A 529 15.73 -5.57 -0.93
N THR A 530 16.19 -4.70 -1.82
CA THR A 530 17.51 -4.81 -2.44
C THR A 530 18.65 -4.78 -1.41
N LYS A 531 18.47 -4.16 -0.24
CA LYS A 531 19.44 -4.22 0.87
C LYS A 531 19.69 -5.66 1.33
N PHE A 532 18.63 -6.45 1.41
CA PHE A 532 18.67 -7.85 1.86
C PHE A 532 19.15 -8.81 0.76
N ARG A 533 19.57 -8.28 -0.40
CA ARG A 533 20.18 -9.05 -1.50
C ARG A 533 21.71 -9.03 -1.48
N LEU A 534 22.32 -8.32 -0.53
CA LEU A 534 23.77 -8.31 -0.36
C LEU A 534 24.29 -9.62 0.27
N ARG A 535 23.47 -10.26 1.11
CA ARG A 535 23.75 -11.49 1.84
C ARG A 535 22.54 -12.43 1.74
N GLY A 536 22.75 -13.69 2.09
CA GLY A 536 21.68 -14.67 2.28
C GLY A 536 21.55 -15.62 1.09
N PRO A 537 20.55 -16.52 1.15
CA PRO A 537 20.34 -17.54 0.13
C PRO A 537 20.05 -16.93 -1.25
N TRP A 538 19.48 -15.72 -1.30
CA TRP A 538 19.01 -15.07 -2.52
C TRP A 538 19.90 -13.92 -3.00
N ARG A 539 21.21 -14.00 -2.72
CA ARG A 539 22.18 -12.92 -3.01
C ARG A 539 22.24 -12.53 -4.49
N TRP A 540 22.19 -11.24 -4.79
CA TRP A 540 22.26 -10.70 -6.16
C TRP A 540 23.39 -9.69 -6.33
N LYS A 541 24.23 -9.86 -7.36
CA LYS A 541 25.40 -9.01 -7.62
C LYS A 541 25.05 -7.56 -7.96
N GLY A 542 23.87 -7.31 -8.54
CA GLY A 542 23.41 -5.96 -8.90
C GLY A 542 22.97 -5.10 -7.71
N ALA A 543 22.79 -5.68 -6.53
CA ALA A 543 22.28 -4.98 -5.35
C ALA A 543 23.17 -3.81 -4.93
N GLU A 544 24.49 -3.99 -4.97
CA GLU A 544 25.48 -2.95 -4.64
C GLU A 544 25.34 -1.73 -5.56
N LYS A 545 25.11 -1.97 -6.87
CA LYS A 545 24.93 -0.90 -7.85
C LYS A 545 23.68 -0.07 -7.58
N VAL A 546 22.56 -0.72 -7.23
CA VAL A 546 21.31 -0.04 -6.90
C VAL A 546 21.44 0.78 -5.61
N MET A 547 22.11 0.25 -4.60
CA MET A 547 22.36 0.98 -3.35
C MET A 547 23.21 2.24 -3.56
N VAL A 548 24.27 2.14 -4.36
CA VAL A 548 25.22 3.24 -4.59
C VAL A 548 24.70 4.26 -5.61
N GLY A 549 23.75 3.88 -6.46
CA GLY A 549 23.06 4.76 -7.42
C GLY A 549 21.74 5.28 -6.88
N GLU A 550 20.63 4.60 -7.23
CA GLU A 550 19.25 5.04 -6.97
C GLU A 550 18.97 5.41 -5.50
N MET A 551 19.44 4.57 -4.55
CA MET A 551 19.18 4.83 -3.12
C MET A 551 20.01 6.00 -2.59
N TRP A 552 21.26 6.13 -3.07
CA TRP A 552 22.12 7.26 -2.73
C TRP A 552 21.53 8.58 -3.21
N ASP A 553 21.02 8.62 -4.46
CA ASP A 553 20.36 9.80 -5.02
C ASP A 553 19.15 10.22 -4.18
N THR A 554 18.41 9.26 -3.64
CA THR A 554 17.27 9.52 -2.75
C THR A 554 17.72 10.12 -1.42
N ILE A 555 18.83 9.66 -0.85
CA ILE A 555 19.40 10.21 0.39
C ILE A 555 19.94 11.63 0.15
N CYS A 556 20.57 11.89 -1.00
CA CYS A 556 21.07 13.22 -1.37
C CYS A 556 19.96 14.28 -1.48
N ARG A 557 18.70 13.89 -1.68
CA ARG A 557 17.55 14.82 -1.64
C ARG A 557 17.26 15.35 -0.22
N ARG A 558 17.89 14.82 0.85
CA ARG A 558 17.71 15.29 2.24
C ARG A 558 18.51 16.57 2.51
N ARG A 559 17.78 17.68 2.68
CA ARG A 559 18.32 19.04 2.84
C ARG A 559 19.36 19.22 3.96
N LEU A 560 19.20 18.52 5.07
CA LEU A 560 19.99 18.75 6.28
C LEU A 560 21.40 18.10 6.24
N PHE A 561 21.60 17.04 5.45
CA PHE A 561 22.83 16.23 5.50
C PHE A 561 23.74 16.39 4.28
N PHE A 562 23.17 16.54 3.08
CA PHE A 562 23.94 16.50 1.83
C PHE A 562 23.62 17.70 0.93
N GLY A 563 23.59 18.90 1.53
CA GLY A 563 23.19 20.16 0.90
C GLY A 563 24.01 20.64 -0.31
N MET A 564 24.86 19.82 -0.95
CA MET A 564 25.57 20.19 -2.18
C MET A 564 25.67 19.03 -3.19
N SER A 565 25.43 19.38 -4.47
CA SER A 565 25.96 18.70 -5.67
C SER A 565 25.26 17.42 -6.15
N GLY A 566 24.01 17.53 -6.61
CA GLY A 566 23.49 16.68 -7.70
C GLY A 566 23.31 17.56 -8.93
N PRO A 567 23.46 17.03 -10.17
CA PRO A 567 23.28 17.84 -11.37
C PRO A 567 21.92 18.51 -11.33
N GLU A 568 21.84 19.76 -11.80
CA GLU A 568 20.56 20.43 -12.00
C GLU A 568 19.61 19.44 -12.67
N PRO A 569 18.40 19.20 -12.13
CA PRO A 569 17.37 18.58 -12.95
C PRO A 569 17.25 19.50 -14.16
N VAL A 570 17.52 18.96 -15.35
CA VAL A 570 17.31 19.63 -16.63
C VAL A 570 16.05 20.48 -16.49
N ARG A 571 16.19 21.80 -16.62
CA ARG A 571 15.07 22.75 -16.67
C ARG A 571 14.09 22.24 -17.73
N ARG A 572 13.12 21.43 -17.33
CA ARG A 572 11.93 21.20 -18.11
C ARG A 572 11.06 22.41 -17.84
N SER A 573 10.96 23.25 -18.87
CA SER A 573 9.89 24.22 -19.01
C SER A 573 8.56 23.58 -18.60
N LEU A 574 8.05 23.97 -17.44
CA LEU A 574 6.62 23.85 -17.09
C LEU A 574 5.75 24.80 -17.94
N LEU A 575 6.25 25.20 -19.11
CA LEU A 575 5.61 26.13 -20.05
C LEU A 575 4.96 25.43 -21.26
N ASP A 576 5.13 24.12 -21.43
CA ASP A 576 4.28 23.37 -22.38
C ASP A 576 3.08 22.78 -21.64
N ARG A 577 2.21 23.68 -21.18
CA ARG A 577 0.78 23.34 -21.05
C ARG A 577 0.24 23.30 -22.48
N PRO A 578 -0.44 22.24 -22.92
CA PRO A 578 -1.23 22.33 -24.13
C PRO A 578 -2.30 23.42 -23.93
N GLU A 579 -2.24 24.45 -24.77
CA GLU A 579 -3.30 25.42 -24.98
C GLU A 579 -4.51 24.72 -25.63
N TRP A 580 -5.29 24.01 -24.84
CA TRP A 580 -6.68 23.70 -25.14
C TRP A 580 -7.43 23.41 -23.83
N MET A 581 -7.90 24.47 -23.19
CA MET A 581 -9.01 24.48 -22.23
C MET A 581 -9.38 25.96 -22.02
N CYS A 582 -10.07 26.51 -23.02
CA CYS A 582 -11.08 27.54 -22.78
C CYS A 582 -12.37 26.85 -22.35
#